data_AF-M7WSL1-F1
#
_entry.id   AF-M7WSL1-F1
#
_cell.length_a   1.000
_cell.length_b   1.000
_cell.length_c   1.000
_cell.angle_alpha   90.00
_cell.angle_beta   90.00
_cell.angle_gamma   90.00
#
_symmetry.space_group_name_H-M   'P 1'
#
loop_
_entity.id
_entity.type
_entity.pdbx_description
1 polymer ?
#
loop_
_entity_poly.entity_id
_entity_poly.type
_entity_poly.pdbx_seq_one_letter_code
_entity_poly.pdbx_strand_id
1 'polypeptide(L)'
;MSNHSNTNPYFKTSIFWKLCCVYDHIVVHTLIRYCSTTTNEFWDALRDILDASGILYSVLADELQEEVINTKFMVIEEVHTLFRVNSGPTSLLSAVLRKELTPLMEKYINPIIHSCNSTEIHMDSTDETIKSKSIETINKYIDIHTTRFLQMASEFPENLKSIFGIIKEVVEENFQEEGVSQQILSALFFHKIITPAIVTPSKFCSAISIPTDKGKAVLVLLSKIYQTFVNQCDEPFPKTMDLNVFNSTIVNSYPKINEMISILSSNSTLPEYHFNKVVSSQLLLRKVPPILSTLETMKPAAMVTIIQPFIDIGFKNLAENLLALTSINIYQKELAKLDLKKPKDVGIFFDETEEACYNSVITGYEDTINFYQKRINTLTEEIFKLNQIIEKFDAPSSPRSFTICGDKSSCSSQQQPICSPKRSKTPACEEQGQTTIQRIQELHLPSELNDELRNRFVTLTSKENQIVEFVNKTESVSVLSKTDKFITVYVKATKTKLKDECPKIAQKDKDKEKKDKDKKDKDKAVAKLKKSCLEQLKEAHENRNSLLQHIDDPKLMQRIFSLVNILDDIIYVLNN
;
A
#
# COMPACT_ATOMS: atom_id res chain seq x y z
N MET A 1 8.21 -4.28 -36.95
CA MET A 1 8.87 -4.34 -35.62
C MET A 1 7.90 -5.03 -34.69
N SER A 2 8.25 -6.19 -34.17
CA SER A 2 7.37 -7.09 -33.42
C SER A 2 7.18 -6.62 -31.97
N ASN A 3 5.92 -6.59 -31.52
CA ASN A 3 5.44 -6.26 -30.18
C ASN A 3 5.96 -7.23 -29.09
N HIS A 4 7.23 -7.14 -28.70
CA HIS A 4 7.76 -7.94 -27.60
C HIS A 4 7.48 -7.38 -26.20
N SER A 5 6.93 -6.17 -26.06
CA SER A 5 6.51 -5.62 -24.76
C SER A 5 5.17 -6.16 -24.26
N ASN A 6 4.37 -6.79 -25.12
CA ASN A 6 3.01 -7.24 -24.78
C ASN A 6 2.92 -8.66 -24.20
N THR A 7 4.04 -9.38 -24.06
CA THR A 7 4.04 -10.79 -23.62
C THR A 7 4.50 -11.01 -22.19
N ASN A 8 4.96 -9.98 -21.46
CA ASN A 8 5.35 -10.15 -20.06
C ASN A 8 4.13 -9.93 -19.14
N PRO A 9 3.54 -10.99 -18.54
CA PRO A 9 2.40 -10.85 -17.64
C PRO A 9 2.72 -9.98 -16.42
N TYR A 10 3.99 -9.94 -15.97
CA TYR A 10 4.41 -9.07 -14.88
C TYR A 10 4.24 -7.59 -15.22
N PHE A 11 4.67 -7.20 -16.41
CA PHE A 11 4.58 -5.82 -16.87
C PHE A 11 3.12 -5.36 -16.95
N LYS A 12 2.27 -6.19 -17.57
CA LYS A 12 0.83 -5.92 -17.70
C LYS A 12 0.14 -5.76 -16.34
N THR A 13 0.43 -6.66 -15.40
CA THR A 13 -0.18 -6.65 -14.06
C THR A 13 0.33 -5.51 -13.18
N SER A 14 1.63 -5.18 -13.27
CA SER A 14 2.22 -4.04 -12.55
C SER A 14 1.66 -2.71 -13.05
N ILE A 15 1.54 -2.52 -14.37
CA ILE A 15 0.96 -1.29 -14.92
C ILE A 15 -0.49 -1.16 -14.51
N PHE A 16 -1.31 -2.21 -14.65
CA PHE A 16 -2.70 -2.17 -14.23
C PHE A 16 -2.84 -1.65 -12.79
N TRP A 17 -2.04 -2.19 -11.88
CA TRP A 17 -2.07 -1.75 -10.48
C TRP A 17 -1.61 -0.30 -10.33
N LYS A 18 -0.59 0.15 -11.06
CA LYS A 18 -0.18 1.56 -11.07
C LYS A 18 -1.30 2.47 -11.56
N LEU A 19 -2.07 2.07 -12.59
CA LEU A 19 -3.28 2.81 -13.00
C LEU A 19 -4.33 2.86 -11.89
N CYS A 20 -4.45 1.79 -11.09
CA CYS A 20 -5.36 1.76 -9.95
C CYS A 20 -4.93 2.64 -8.78
N CYS A 21 -3.68 3.08 -8.73
CA CYS A 21 -3.16 3.93 -7.66
C CYS A 21 -3.14 5.43 -8.00
N VAL A 22 -3.44 5.83 -9.24
CA VAL A 22 -3.44 7.25 -9.62
C VAL A 22 -4.76 7.94 -9.25
N TYR A 23 -4.68 9.27 -9.07
CA TYR A 23 -5.83 10.16 -8.86
C TYR A 23 -6.83 9.64 -7.82
N ASP A 24 -6.31 9.31 -6.62
CA ASP A 24 -7.13 8.81 -5.51
C ASP A 24 -7.97 7.58 -5.90
N HIS A 25 -7.29 6.60 -6.52
CA HIS A 25 -7.88 5.32 -6.89
C HIS A 25 -9.06 5.41 -7.87
N ILE A 26 -9.11 6.45 -8.71
CA ILE A 26 -10.27 6.68 -9.60
C ILE A 26 -10.61 5.50 -10.50
N VAL A 27 -9.60 4.73 -10.95
CA VAL A 27 -9.84 3.50 -11.73
C VAL A 27 -10.58 2.46 -10.89
N VAL A 28 -10.19 2.29 -9.61
CA VAL A 28 -10.84 1.36 -8.70
C VAL A 28 -12.29 1.76 -8.47
N HIS A 29 -12.55 3.02 -8.12
CA HIS A 29 -13.91 3.55 -7.93
C HIS A 29 -14.76 3.35 -9.19
N THR A 30 -14.22 3.68 -10.36
CA THR A 30 -14.93 3.50 -11.64
C THR A 30 -15.22 2.02 -11.93
N LEU A 31 -14.25 1.13 -11.68
CA LEU A 31 -14.49 -0.31 -11.81
C LEU A 31 -15.57 -0.80 -10.85
N ILE A 32 -15.59 -0.33 -9.61
CA ILE A 32 -16.63 -0.71 -8.65
C ILE A 32 -18.01 -0.21 -9.11
N ARG A 33 -18.14 1.04 -9.55
CA ARG A 33 -19.44 1.63 -9.93
C ARG A 33 -20.03 1.03 -11.19
N TYR A 34 -19.20 0.80 -12.20
CA TYR A 34 -19.68 0.54 -13.57
C TYR A 34 -19.42 -0.88 -14.08
N CYS A 35 -18.64 -1.69 -13.36
CA CYS A 35 -18.43 -3.09 -13.72
C CYS A 35 -19.67 -3.93 -13.37
N SER A 36 -20.40 -4.38 -14.38
CA SER A 36 -21.63 -5.19 -14.22
C SER A 36 -21.36 -6.70 -14.07
N THR A 37 -20.12 -7.10 -13.78
CA THR A 37 -19.79 -8.53 -13.65
C THR A 37 -20.37 -9.13 -12.37
N THR A 38 -20.85 -10.37 -12.48
CA THR A 38 -21.30 -11.18 -11.35
C THR A 38 -20.28 -12.26 -10.96
N THR A 39 -19.09 -12.24 -11.56
CA THR A 39 -18.04 -13.23 -11.30
C THR A 39 -17.40 -13.00 -9.94
N ASN A 40 -17.54 -13.97 -9.02
CA ASN A 40 -16.91 -13.90 -7.70
C ASN A 40 -15.38 -13.76 -7.81
N GLU A 41 -14.76 -14.41 -8.80
CA GLU A 41 -13.31 -14.33 -9.03
C GLU A 41 -12.81 -12.90 -9.26
N PHE A 42 -13.59 -12.06 -9.96
CA PHE A 42 -13.26 -10.64 -10.16
C PHE A 42 -13.26 -9.89 -8.84
N TRP A 43 -14.36 -9.99 -8.08
CA TRP A 43 -14.55 -9.25 -6.84
C TRP A 43 -13.63 -9.74 -5.72
N ASP A 44 -13.38 -11.04 -5.64
CA ASP A 44 -12.42 -11.64 -4.72
C ASP A 44 -10.99 -11.19 -5.03
N ALA A 45 -10.65 -11.05 -6.32
CA ALA A 45 -9.35 -10.57 -6.72
C ALA A 45 -9.15 -9.07 -6.45
N LEU A 46 -10.16 -8.25 -6.76
CA LEU A 46 -10.14 -6.83 -6.44
C LEU A 46 -10.01 -6.61 -4.93
N ARG A 47 -10.84 -7.29 -4.13
CA ARG A 47 -10.77 -7.30 -2.66
C ARG A 47 -9.36 -7.59 -2.18
N ASP A 48 -8.75 -8.68 -2.64
CA ASP A 48 -7.45 -9.12 -2.13
C ASP A 48 -6.32 -8.12 -2.42
N ILE A 49 -6.39 -7.42 -3.56
CA ILE A 49 -5.42 -6.38 -3.90
C ILE A 49 -5.62 -5.14 -3.03
N LEU A 50 -6.87 -4.69 -2.86
CA LEU A 50 -7.20 -3.52 -2.02
C LEU A 50 -6.90 -3.77 -0.54
N ASP A 51 -7.11 -5.00 -0.06
CA ASP A 51 -6.76 -5.43 1.30
C ASP A 51 -5.24 -5.39 1.50
N ALA A 52 -4.49 -5.92 0.53
CA ALA A 52 -3.04 -5.89 0.56
C ALA A 52 -2.45 -4.48 0.51
N SER A 53 -3.12 -3.53 -0.14
CA SER A 53 -2.71 -2.12 -0.16
C SER A 53 -3.17 -1.31 1.06
N GLY A 54 -4.06 -1.88 1.88
CA GLY A 54 -4.59 -1.23 3.09
C GLY A 54 -5.67 -0.18 2.82
N ILE A 55 -6.33 -0.22 1.66
CA ILE A 55 -7.38 0.77 1.27
C ILE A 55 -8.77 0.14 1.13
N LEU A 56 -8.90 -1.18 1.30
CA LEU A 56 -10.15 -1.91 1.06
C LEU A 56 -11.35 -1.29 1.77
N TYR A 57 -11.24 -1.03 3.07
CA TYR A 57 -12.38 -0.58 3.85
C TYR A 57 -12.71 0.90 3.62
N SER A 58 -11.73 1.75 3.27
CA SER A 58 -12.02 3.13 2.89
C SER A 58 -12.76 3.18 1.56
N VAL A 59 -12.21 2.53 0.53
CA VAL A 59 -12.84 2.45 -0.80
C VAL A 59 -14.23 1.81 -0.71
N LEU A 60 -14.40 0.75 0.07
CA LEU A 60 -15.69 0.11 0.26
C LEU A 60 -16.69 1.05 0.98
N ALA A 61 -16.25 1.78 2.00
CA ALA A 61 -17.09 2.74 2.68
C ALA A 61 -17.54 3.84 1.72
N ASP A 62 -16.62 4.47 1.01
CA ASP A 62 -16.90 5.56 0.07
C ASP A 62 -17.91 5.12 -0.99
N GLU A 63 -17.73 3.94 -1.56
CA GLU A 63 -18.60 3.40 -2.60
C GLU A 63 -20.00 3.04 -2.09
N LEU A 64 -20.11 2.54 -0.85
CA LEU A 64 -21.41 2.26 -0.25
C LEU A 64 -22.13 3.55 0.13
N GLN A 65 -21.43 4.54 0.68
CA GLN A 65 -22.00 5.86 1.00
C GLN A 65 -22.53 6.53 -0.28
N GLU A 66 -21.75 6.51 -1.35
CA GLU A 66 -22.12 7.06 -2.64
C GLU A 66 -23.37 6.37 -3.22
N GLU A 67 -23.54 5.06 -3.03
CA GLU A 67 -24.76 4.34 -3.41
C GLU A 67 -25.99 4.79 -2.59
N VAL A 68 -25.83 5.06 -1.29
CA VAL A 68 -26.90 5.65 -0.45
C VAL A 68 -27.29 7.04 -0.97
N ILE A 69 -26.30 7.90 -1.20
CA ILE A 69 -26.49 9.28 -1.65
C ILE A 69 -27.18 9.31 -3.02
N ASN A 70 -26.73 8.49 -3.97
CA ASN A 70 -27.32 8.44 -5.30
C ASN A 70 -28.76 7.92 -5.29
N THR A 71 -29.10 6.99 -4.39
CA THR A 71 -30.48 6.47 -4.26
C THR A 71 -31.46 7.57 -3.85
N LYS A 72 -31.05 8.50 -2.96
CA LYS A 72 -31.87 9.65 -2.57
C LYS A 72 -32.24 10.55 -3.75
N PHE A 73 -31.34 10.71 -4.71
CA PHE A 73 -31.55 11.58 -5.86
C PHE A 73 -32.45 10.96 -6.94
N MET A 74 -32.64 9.63 -6.95
CA MET A 74 -33.39 8.95 -8.01
C MET A 74 -34.92 8.95 -7.74
N VAL A 75 -35.43 8.38 -6.64
CA VAL A 75 -36.84 8.50 -6.19
C VAL A 75 -36.95 8.05 -4.70
N ILE A 76 -37.69 8.75 -3.84
CA ILE A 76 -37.89 8.37 -2.41
C ILE A 76 -38.50 6.96 -2.25
N GLU A 77 -39.32 6.51 -3.20
CA GLU A 77 -39.92 5.16 -3.20
C GLU A 77 -38.88 4.03 -3.39
N GLU A 78 -37.64 4.33 -3.79
CA GLU A 78 -36.59 3.34 -4.04
C GLU A 78 -35.73 3.00 -2.81
N VAL A 79 -35.95 3.64 -1.66
CA VAL A 79 -35.22 3.35 -0.41
C VAL A 79 -35.29 1.87 -0.05
N HIS A 80 -36.46 1.24 -0.24
CA HIS A 80 -36.63 -0.18 0.02
C HIS A 80 -35.86 -1.08 -0.96
N THR A 81 -35.23 -0.54 -2.01
CA THR A 81 -34.39 -1.29 -2.96
C THR A 81 -32.89 -1.07 -2.75
N LEU A 82 -32.50 -0.11 -1.90
CA LEU A 82 -31.11 0.19 -1.57
C LEU A 82 -30.37 -1.08 -1.11
N PHE A 83 -29.21 -1.33 -1.73
CA PHE A 83 -28.37 -2.52 -1.58
C PHE A 83 -29.02 -3.88 -1.86
N ARG A 84 -30.28 -3.94 -2.31
CA ARG A 84 -30.93 -5.20 -2.69
C ARG A 84 -30.43 -5.69 -4.06
N VAL A 85 -30.23 -4.76 -4.99
CA VAL A 85 -29.67 -5.06 -6.32
C VAL A 85 -28.20 -5.45 -6.19
N ASN A 86 -27.71 -6.29 -7.09
CA ASN A 86 -26.29 -6.60 -7.19
C ASN A 86 -25.59 -5.49 -7.98
N SER A 87 -25.27 -4.41 -7.27
CA SER A 87 -24.35 -3.36 -7.69
C SER A 87 -22.89 -3.82 -7.51
N GLY A 88 -21.92 -3.11 -8.06
CA GLY A 88 -20.53 -3.41 -7.79
C GLY A 88 -20.10 -3.14 -6.34
N PRO A 89 -20.54 -2.06 -5.65
CA PRO A 89 -20.28 -1.88 -4.22
C PRO A 89 -20.82 -3.05 -3.39
N THR A 90 -22.05 -3.50 -3.63
CA THR A 90 -22.61 -4.67 -2.92
C THR A 90 -21.94 -6.00 -3.29
N SER A 91 -21.38 -6.11 -4.50
CA SER A 91 -20.60 -7.28 -4.92
C SER A 91 -19.23 -7.32 -4.24
N LEU A 92 -18.57 -6.17 -4.11
CA LEU A 92 -17.33 -6.03 -3.33
C LEU A 92 -17.61 -6.30 -1.84
N LEU A 93 -18.66 -5.71 -1.27
CA LEU A 93 -19.11 -5.99 0.10
C LEU A 93 -19.33 -7.49 0.31
N SER A 94 -20.02 -8.15 -0.61
CA SER A 94 -20.23 -9.61 -0.56
C SER A 94 -18.90 -10.37 -0.56
N ALA A 95 -17.92 -9.95 -1.38
CA ALA A 95 -16.59 -10.56 -1.37
C ALA A 95 -15.87 -10.36 -0.03
N VAL A 96 -15.97 -9.19 0.61
CA VAL A 96 -15.41 -8.96 1.96
C VAL A 96 -16.10 -9.85 2.99
N LEU A 97 -17.43 -9.85 3.02
CA LEU A 97 -18.23 -10.64 3.97
C LEU A 97 -17.91 -12.14 3.88
N ARG A 98 -17.77 -12.71 2.68
CA ARG A 98 -17.39 -14.12 2.51
C ARG A 98 -16.04 -14.44 3.14
N LYS A 99 -15.05 -13.55 2.99
CA LYS A 99 -13.69 -13.76 3.51
C LYS A 99 -13.67 -13.59 5.03
N GLU A 100 -14.11 -12.43 5.52
CA GLU A 100 -13.98 -12.03 6.92
C GLU A 100 -14.88 -12.83 7.86
N LEU A 101 -16.06 -13.27 7.38
CA LEU A 101 -17.01 -14.00 8.21
C LEU A 101 -16.81 -15.51 8.19
N THR A 102 -15.83 -16.05 7.47
CA THR A 102 -15.61 -17.50 7.38
C THR A 102 -15.62 -18.22 8.75
N PRO A 103 -14.88 -17.75 9.78
CA PRO A 103 -14.90 -18.38 11.10
C PRO A 103 -16.27 -18.31 11.78
N LEU A 104 -16.98 -17.20 11.61
CA LEU A 104 -18.31 -17.01 12.20
C LEU A 104 -19.36 -17.85 11.49
N MET A 105 -19.24 -18.05 10.17
CA MET A 105 -20.12 -18.93 9.41
C MET A 105 -20.01 -20.37 9.91
N GLU A 106 -18.79 -20.86 10.11
CA GLU A 106 -18.58 -22.20 10.67
C GLU A 106 -19.15 -22.33 12.09
N LYS A 107 -18.91 -21.33 12.94
CA LYS A 107 -19.36 -21.34 14.34
C LYS A 107 -20.88 -21.22 14.50
N TYR A 108 -21.53 -20.36 13.73
CA TYR A 108 -22.93 -19.96 13.96
C TYR A 108 -23.92 -20.52 12.93
N ILE A 109 -23.51 -20.71 11.68
CA ILE A 109 -24.40 -21.19 10.60
C ILE A 109 -24.38 -22.72 10.49
N ASN A 110 -23.24 -23.39 10.66
CA ASN A 110 -23.22 -24.87 10.61
C ASN A 110 -24.16 -25.51 11.65
N PRO A 111 -24.24 -25.05 12.90
CA PRO A 111 -25.24 -25.57 13.86
C PRO A 111 -26.69 -25.42 13.40
N ILE A 112 -27.02 -24.35 12.66
CA ILE A 112 -28.34 -24.15 12.06
C ILE A 112 -28.60 -25.23 11.00
N ILE A 113 -27.65 -25.44 10.10
CA ILE A 113 -27.75 -26.44 9.03
C ILE A 113 -27.85 -27.86 9.61
N HIS A 114 -27.04 -28.20 10.61
CA HIS A 114 -27.07 -29.52 11.25
C HIS A 114 -28.40 -29.78 11.98
N SER A 115 -28.98 -28.76 12.62
CA SER A 115 -30.30 -28.88 13.25
C SER A 115 -31.38 -29.15 12.20
N CYS A 116 -31.33 -28.45 11.06
CA CYS A 116 -32.28 -28.66 9.96
C CYS A 116 -32.10 -30.00 9.26
N ASN A 117 -30.87 -30.52 9.16
CA ASN A 117 -30.59 -31.82 8.54
C ASN A 117 -31.12 -33.00 9.37
N SER A 118 -31.24 -32.85 10.69
CA SER A 118 -31.60 -33.92 11.62
C SER A 118 -33.10 -34.03 11.90
N THR A 119 -33.90 -33.07 11.41
CA THR A 119 -35.31 -32.97 11.81
C THR A 119 -36.23 -33.01 10.60
N GLU A 120 -37.29 -33.81 10.68
CA GLU A 120 -38.33 -33.89 9.66
C GLU A 120 -39.42 -32.87 9.94
N ILE A 121 -39.71 -32.03 8.94
CA ILE A 121 -40.72 -30.96 9.01
C ILE A 121 -41.73 -31.21 7.89
N HIS A 122 -43.01 -31.31 8.27
CA HIS A 122 -44.12 -31.58 7.35
C HIS A 122 -45.23 -30.54 7.55
N MET A 123 -45.00 -29.33 7.01
CA MET A 123 -45.97 -28.22 7.11
C MET A 123 -47.29 -28.49 6.36
N ASP A 124 -47.23 -29.29 5.29
CA ASP A 124 -48.38 -29.62 4.44
C ASP A 124 -49.07 -30.94 4.85
N SER A 125 -48.72 -31.50 6.01
CA SER A 125 -49.32 -32.74 6.51
C SER A 125 -50.80 -32.54 6.80
N THR A 126 -51.63 -33.50 6.36
CA THR A 126 -53.06 -33.58 6.74
C THR A 126 -53.26 -34.10 8.16
N ASP A 127 -52.24 -34.71 8.77
CA ASP A 127 -52.23 -35.09 10.18
C ASP A 127 -51.86 -33.86 11.03
N GLU A 128 -52.84 -33.33 11.76
CA GLU A 128 -52.73 -32.18 12.64
C GLU A 128 -51.68 -32.35 13.74
N THR A 129 -51.42 -33.58 14.21
CA THR A 129 -50.42 -33.83 15.24
C THR A 129 -49.00 -33.66 14.69
N ILE A 130 -48.76 -34.14 13.46
CA ILE A 130 -47.48 -34.01 12.76
C ILE A 130 -47.25 -32.54 12.37
N LYS A 131 -48.30 -31.87 11.87
CA LYS A 131 -48.25 -30.45 11.52
C LYS A 131 -47.97 -29.59 12.74
N SER A 132 -48.66 -29.82 13.86
CA SER A 132 -48.45 -29.08 15.11
C SER A 132 -47.03 -29.24 15.66
N LYS A 133 -46.47 -30.46 15.64
CA LYS A 133 -45.07 -30.71 16.03
C LYS A 133 -44.08 -29.99 15.11
N SER A 134 -44.36 -29.94 13.82
CA SER A 134 -43.55 -29.20 12.85
C SER A 134 -43.56 -27.70 13.15
N ILE A 135 -44.73 -27.13 13.44
CA ILE A 135 -44.89 -25.71 13.82
C ILE A 135 -44.12 -25.40 15.11
N GLU A 136 -44.26 -26.24 16.15
CA GLU A 136 -43.53 -26.09 17.41
C GLU A 136 -42.01 -26.11 17.20
N THR A 137 -41.53 -27.02 16.35
CA THR A 137 -40.11 -27.13 16.00
C THR A 137 -39.60 -25.88 15.28
N ILE A 138 -40.35 -25.35 14.31
CA ILE A 138 -39.97 -24.13 13.60
C ILE A 138 -39.98 -22.93 14.55
N ASN A 139 -40.96 -22.80 15.45
CA ASN A 139 -40.97 -21.77 16.48
C ASN A 139 -39.73 -21.83 17.37
N LYS A 140 -39.33 -23.04 17.79
CA LYS A 140 -38.10 -23.25 18.54
C LYS A 140 -36.85 -22.86 17.73
N TYR A 141 -36.82 -23.15 16.42
CA TYR A 141 -35.72 -22.71 15.56
C TYR A 141 -35.65 -21.19 15.42
N ILE A 142 -36.78 -20.49 15.32
CA ILE A 142 -36.80 -19.02 15.28
C ILE A 142 -36.13 -18.45 16.54
N ASP A 143 -36.51 -18.91 17.73
CA ASP A 143 -35.94 -18.40 18.99
C ASP A 143 -34.45 -18.74 19.17
N ILE A 144 -34.04 -19.98 18.86
CA ILE A 144 -32.63 -20.38 18.94
C ILE A 144 -31.79 -19.61 17.92
N HIS A 145 -32.27 -19.47 16.68
CA HIS A 145 -31.47 -18.87 15.61
C HIS A 145 -31.35 -17.35 15.78
N THR A 146 -32.39 -16.67 16.24
CA THR A 146 -32.31 -15.23 16.58
C THR A 146 -31.29 -14.98 17.68
N THR A 147 -31.24 -15.85 18.70
CA THR A 147 -30.21 -15.80 19.74
C THR A 147 -28.80 -16.02 19.18
N ARG A 148 -28.64 -16.95 18.22
CA ARG A 148 -27.35 -17.17 17.51
C ARG A 148 -26.95 -15.98 16.66
N PHE A 149 -27.90 -15.33 15.97
CA PHE A 149 -27.60 -14.14 15.16
C PHE A 149 -27.12 -12.98 16.04
N LEU A 150 -27.72 -12.80 17.21
CA LEU A 150 -27.27 -11.81 18.21
C LEU A 150 -25.84 -12.10 18.71
N GLN A 151 -25.53 -13.36 19.01
CA GLN A 151 -24.18 -13.79 19.39
C GLN A 151 -23.17 -13.56 18.25
N MET A 152 -23.56 -13.88 17.01
CA MET A 152 -22.74 -13.64 15.84
C MET A 152 -22.43 -12.15 15.64
N ALA A 153 -23.40 -11.25 15.90
CA ALA A 153 -23.17 -9.81 15.83
C ALA A 153 -22.15 -9.32 16.86
N SER A 154 -22.12 -9.92 18.05
CA SER A 154 -21.16 -9.56 19.10
C SER A 154 -19.71 -9.85 18.68
N GLU A 155 -19.50 -10.94 17.93
CA GLU A 155 -18.19 -11.37 17.41
C GLU A 155 -17.89 -10.85 16.00
N PHE A 156 -18.73 -9.95 15.47
CA PHE A 156 -18.56 -9.42 14.13
C PHE A 156 -17.24 -8.60 14.03
N PRO A 157 -16.47 -8.72 12.94
CA PRO A 157 -15.21 -7.98 12.81
C PRO A 157 -15.41 -6.46 12.91
N GLU A 158 -14.55 -5.78 13.68
CA GLU A 158 -14.69 -4.33 13.95
C GLU A 158 -14.66 -3.47 12.68
N ASN A 159 -13.87 -3.86 11.67
CA ASN A 159 -13.83 -3.16 10.38
C ASN A 159 -15.20 -3.22 9.69
N LEU A 160 -15.88 -4.36 9.76
CA LEU A 160 -17.22 -4.52 9.20
C LEU A 160 -18.29 -3.83 10.03
N LYS A 161 -18.15 -3.81 11.38
CA LYS A 161 -19.02 -2.98 12.23
C LYS A 161 -18.92 -1.51 11.85
N SER A 162 -17.70 -1.05 11.57
CA SER A 162 -17.41 0.31 11.08
C SER A 162 -18.14 0.61 9.77
N ILE A 163 -18.12 -0.32 8.81
CA ILE A 163 -18.90 -0.19 7.56
C ILE A 163 -20.41 -0.09 7.84
N PHE A 164 -20.94 -0.94 8.73
CA PHE A 164 -22.37 -0.89 9.09
C PHE A 164 -22.75 0.40 9.80
N GLY A 165 -21.90 0.94 10.70
CA GLY A 165 -22.15 2.22 11.36
C GLY A 165 -22.07 3.40 10.40
N ILE A 166 -21.13 3.40 9.46
CA ILE A 166 -21.06 4.42 8.39
C ILE A 166 -22.34 4.42 7.55
N ILE A 167 -22.79 3.24 7.12
CA ILE A 167 -24.05 3.12 6.35
C ILE A 167 -25.21 3.64 7.18
N LYS A 168 -25.26 3.31 8.48
CA LYS A 168 -26.29 3.80 9.40
C LYS A 168 -26.33 5.33 9.40
N GLU A 169 -25.20 5.99 9.66
CA GLU A 169 -25.11 7.44 9.73
C GLU A 169 -25.53 8.09 8.41
N VAL A 170 -24.99 7.60 7.27
CA VAL A 170 -25.33 8.18 5.96
C VAL A 170 -26.80 7.96 5.59
N VAL A 171 -27.40 6.82 5.97
CA VAL A 171 -28.83 6.58 5.79
C VAL A 171 -29.67 7.52 6.66
N GLU A 172 -29.31 7.70 7.93
CA GLU A 172 -30.02 8.60 8.86
C GLU A 172 -29.89 10.08 8.46
N GLU A 173 -28.76 10.48 7.88
CA GLU A 173 -28.55 11.83 7.33
C GLU A 173 -29.38 12.06 6.05
N ASN A 174 -29.56 11.01 5.24
CA ASN A 174 -30.18 11.15 3.92
C ASN A 174 -31.68 10.87 3.91
N PHE A 175 -32.19 10.05 4.83
CA PHE A 175 -33.58 9.65 4.95
C PHE A 175 -34.13 9.97 6.34
N GLN A 176 -35.15 10.82 6.39
CA GLN A 176 -35.73 11.30 7.66
C GLN A 176 -36.76 10.34 8.26
N GLU A 177 -37.11 9.26 7.57
CA GLU A 177 -38.09 8.29 8.03
C GLU A 177 -37.50 7.38 9.12
N GLU A 178 -38.20 7.28 10.25
CA GLU A 178 -37.79 6.46 11.38
C GLU A 178 -37.77 4.98 11.00
N GLY A 179 -36.75 4.25 11.45
CA GLY A 179 -36.64 2.80 11.18
C GLY A 179 -35.97 2.45 9.86
N VAL A 180 -35.75 3.40 8.93
CA VAL A 180 -35.14 3.10 7.63
C VAL A 180 -33.72 2.56 7.77
N SER A 181 -32.89 3.16 8.64
CA SER A 181 -31.52 2.66 8.86
C SER A 181 -31.54 1.22 9.39
N GLN A 182 -32.43 0.90 10.32
CA GLN A 182 -32.62 -0.46 10.84
C GLN A 182 -33.07 -1.43 9.75
N GLN A 183 -33.99 -1.03 8.87
CA GLN A 183 -34.45 -1.85 7.75
C GLN A 183 -33.32 -2.14 6.75
N ILE A 184 -32.53 -1.13 6.40
CA ILE A 184 -31.39 -1.26 5.45
C ILE A 184 -30.31 -2.18 6.02
N LEU A 185 -29.92 -1.97 7.28
CA LEU A 185 -28.92 -2.82 7.92
C LEU A 185 -29.42 -4.27 8.11
N SER A 186 -30.71 -4.43 8.43
CA SER A 186 -31.35 -5.75 8.48
C SER A 186 -31.35 -6.40 7.09
N ALA A 187 -31.65 -5.66 6.03
CA ALA A 187 -31.59 -6.15 4.66
C ALA A 187 -30.18 -6.60 4.29
N LEU A 188 -29.14 -5.83 4.64
CA LEU A 188 -27.75 -6.23 4.42
C LEU A 188 -27.42 -7.53 5.16
N PHE A 189 -27.78 -7.63 6.43
CA PHE A 189 -27.49 -8.82 7.22
C PHE A 189 -28.24 -10.05 6.69
N PHE A 190 -29.57 -9.97 6.53
CA PHE A 190 -30.37 -11.12 6.13
C PHE A 190 -30.26 -11.46 4.65
N HIS A 191 -30.20 -10.48 3.74
CA HIS A 191 -30.16 -10.73 2.30
C HIS A 191 -28.77 -11.00 1.76
N LYS A 192 -27.72 -10.39 2.33
CA LYS A 192 -26.34 -10.56 1.83
C LYS A 192 -25.50 -11.54 2.64
N ILE A 193 -25.87 -11.83 3.90
CA ILE A 193 -25.13 -12.78 4.75
C ILE A 193 -25.95 -14.05 5.01
N ILE A 194 -27.06 -13.95 5.76
CA ILE A 194 -27.75 -15.14 6.27
C ILE A 194 -28.42 -15.94 5.16
N THR A 195 -29.22 -15.31 4.30
CA THR A 195 -29.96 -16.01 3.24
C THR A 195 -29.00 -16.73 2.27
N PRO A 196 -27.94 -16.10 1.73
CA PRO A 196 -26.97 -16.80 0.89
C PRO A 196 -26.26 -17.95 1.61
N ALA A 197 -25.91 -17.77 2.89
CA ALA A 197 -25.21 -18.77 3.70
C ALA A 197 -26.05 -20.02 3.95
N ILE A 198 -27.38 -19.91 4.08
CA ILE A 198 -28.26 -21.07 4.34
C ILE A 198 -28.89 -21.66 3.07
N VAL A 199 -29.18 -20.84 2.05
CA VAL A 199 -29.84 -21.31 0.81
C VAL A 199 -28.84 -21.82 -0.21
N THR A 200 -27.67 -21.18 -0.30
CA THR A 200 -26.57 -21.58 -1.20
C THR A 200 -25.22 -21.64 -0.49
N PRO A 201 -25.06 -22.50 0.54
CA PRO A 201 -23.87 -22.51 1.40
C PRO A 201 -22.55 -22.59 0.65
N SER A 202 -22.46 -23.50 -0.32
CA SER A 202 -21.25 -23.75 -1.11
C SER A 202 -20.82 -22.57 -1.98
N LYS A 203 -21.75 -21.68 -2.35
CA LYS A 203 -21.44 -20.45 -3.11
C LYS A 203 -21.02 -19.30 -2.20
N PHE A 204 -21.45 -19.33 -0.94
CA PHE A 204 -21.17 -18.27 0.02
C PHE A 204 -19.82 -18.49 0.71
N CYS A 205 -19.58 -19.66 1.31
CA CYS A 205 -18.31 -19.93 1.97
C CYS A 205 -18.08 -21.45 2.01
N SER A 206 -16.88 -21.89 1.64
CA SER A 206 -16.52 -23.32 1.59
C SER A 206 -16.46 -23.98 2.97
N ALA A 207 -16.39 -23.21 4.06
CA ALA A 207 -16.43 -23.72 5.43
C ALA A 207 -17.85 -24.08 5.91
N ILE A 208 -18.88 -23.74 5.12
CA ILE A 208 -20.27 -24.02 5.49
C ILE A 208 -20.65 -25.43 5.04
N SER A 209 -21.26 -26.16 5.97
CA SER A 209 -21.79 -27.50 5.76
C SER A 209 -22.86 -27.53 4.66
N ILE A 210 -22.89 -28.60 3.89
CA ILE A 210 -23.89 -28.79 2.83
C ILE A 210 -25.17 -29.39 3.44
N PRO A 211 -26.35 -28.78 3.21
CA PRO A 211 -27.61 -29.32 3.69
C PRO A 211 -28.01 -30.58 2.91
N THR A 212 -28.69 -31.50 3.58
CA THR A 212 -29.40 -32.60 2.91
C THR A 212 -30.61 -32.06 2.15
N ASP A 213 -31.19 -32.83 1.24
CA ASP A 213 -32.40 -32.38 0.52
C ASP A 213 -33.55 -32.01 1.47
N LYS A 214 -33.70 -32.78 2.56
CA LYS A 214 -34.65 -32.50 3.64
C LYS A 214 -34.30 -31.20 4.36
N GLY A 215 -33.06 -31.06 4.81
CA GLY A 215 -32.60 -29.85 5.51
C GLY A 215 -32.71 -28.60 4.64
N LYS A 216 -32.47 -28.72 3.33
CA LYS A 216 -32.61 -27.63 2.37
C LYS A 216 -34.05 -27.10 2.30
N ALA A 217 -35.06 -27.98 2.30
CA ALA A 217 -36.46 -27.55 2.32
C ALA A 217 -36.78 -26.75 3.59
N VAL A 218 -36.29 -27.20 4.74
CA VAL A 218 -36.45 -26.49 6.04
C VAL A 218 -35.73 -25.14 6.02
N LEU A 219 -34.49 -25.08 5.52
CA LEU A 219 -33.72 -23.84 5.44
C LEU A 219 -34.34 -22.82 4.47
N VAL A 220 -35.00 -23.26 3.40
CA VAL A 220 -35.76 -22.39 2.50
C VAL A 220 -37.03 -21.84 3.17
N LEU A 221 -37.70 -22.62 4.00
CA LEU A 221 -38.81 -22.12 4.81
C LEU A 221 -38.32 -21.08 5.82
N LEU A 222 -37.25 -21.41 6.56
CA LEU A 222 -36.65 -20.51 7.54
C LEU A 222 -36.12 -19.22 6.89
N SER A 223 -35.55 -19.28 5.68
CA SER A 223 -35.08 -18.08 4.98
C SER A 223 -36.22 -17.12 4.64
N LYS A 224 -37.40 -17.63 4.24
CA LYS A 224 -38.61 -16.80 4.05
C LYS A 224 -39.04 -16.14 5.36
N ILE A 225 -38.97 -16.87 6.48
CA ILE A 225 -39.27 -16.32 7.80
C ILE A 225 -38.26 -15.24 8.17
N TYR A 226 -36.95 -15.47 7.99
CA TYR A 226 -35.92 -14.50 8.34
C TYR A 226 -35.95 -13.23 7.49
N GLN A 227 -36.39 -13.32 6.24
CA GLN A 227 -36.61 -12.14 5.39
C GLN A 227 -37.67 -11.20 5.99
N THR A 228 -38.61 -11.70 6.80
CA THR A 228 -39.60 -10.83 7.47
C THR A 228 -38.99 -9.96 8.57
N PHE A 229 -37.81 -10.32 9.09
CA PHE A 229 -37.09 -9.50 10.08
C PHE A 229 -36.58 -8.18 9.50
N VAL A 230 -36.57 -8.03 8.17
CA VAL A 230 -36.12 -6.82 7.49
C VAL A 230 -37.13 -5.68 7.65
N ASN A 231 -38.42 -5.95 7.40
CA ASN A 231 -39.46 -4.90 7.42
C ASN A 231 -40.15 -4.75 8.78
N GLN A 232 -40.01 -5.74 9.67
CA GLN A 232 -40.56 -5.76 11.03
C GLN A 232 -42.06 -5.38 11.14
N CYS A 233 -42.89 -5.87 10.22
CA CYS A 233 -44.33 -5.61 10.24
C CYS A 233 -45.04 -6.37 11.37
N ASP A 234 -46.09 -5.81 11.96
CA ASP A 234 -46.89 -6.47 13.00
C ASP A 234 -47.62 -7.74 12.50
N GLU A 235 -47.95 -7.78 11.21
CA GLU A 235 -48.47 -8.97 10.52
C GLU A 235 -47.53 -9.37 9.37
N PRO A 236 -46.41 -10.08 9.66
CA PRO A 236 -45.41 -10.47 8.66
C PRO A 236 -45.96 -11.30 7.51
N PHE A 237 -46.85 -12.23 7.84
CA PHE A 237 -47.55 -13.06 6.88
C PHE A 237 -49.06 -12.77 6.95
N PRO A 238 -49.72 -12.48 5.82
CA PRO A 238 -51.17 -12.30 5.77
C PRO A 238 -51.91 -13.53 6.26
N LYS A 239 -53.13 -13.35 6.77
CA LYS A 239 -53.98 -14.45 7.27
C LYS A 239 -54.30 -15.53 6.25
N THR A 240 -54.15 -15.23 4.97
CA THR A 240 -54.34 -16.15 3.84
C THR A 240 -53.15 -17.07 3.59
N MET A 241 -52.00 -16.85 4.25
CA MET A 241 -50.82 -17.70 4.15
C MET A 241 -50.69 -18.64 5.35
N ASP A 242 -50.37 -19.91 5.09
CA ASP A 242 -50.14 -20.92 6.14
C ASP A 242 -49.00 -20.55 7.10
N LEU A 243 -48.13 -19.61 6.71
CA LEU A 243 -47.02 -19.11 7.53
C LEU A 243 -47.44 -18.11 8.62
N ASN A 244 -48.68 -17.61 8.60
CA ASN A 244 -49.21 -16.71 9.63
C ASN A 244 -49.13 -17.31 11.04
N VAL A 245 -49.13 -18.64 11.16
CA VAL A 245 -48.96 -19.34 12.45
C VAL A 245 -47.65 -18.97 13.18
N PHE A 246 -46.66 -18.39 12.48
CA PHE A 246 -45.39 -17.96 13.04
C PHE A 246 -45.34 -16.47 13.43
N ASN A 247 -46.36 -15.66 13.08
CA ASN A 247 -46.34 -14.21 13.26
C ASN A 247 -46.03 -13.80 14.70
N SER A 248 -46.67 -14.41 15.70
CA SER A 248 -46.43 -14.08 17.11
C SER A 248 -44.97 -14.31 17.51
N THR A 249 -44.37 -15.42 17.09
CA THR A 249 -42.95 -15.74 17.40
C THR A 249 -42.00 -14.80 16.70
N ILE A 250 -42.30 -14.42 15.45
CA ILE A 250 -41.51 -13.48 14.65
C ILE A 250 -41.50 -12.10 15.31
N VAL A 251 -42.68 -11.56 15.65
CA VAL A 251 -42.83 -10.24 16.28
C VAL A 251 -42.14 -10.20 17.63
N ASN A 252 -42.27 -11.26 18.43
CA ASN A 252 -41.56 -11.38 19.71
C ASN A 252 -40.03 -11.40 19.57
N SER A 253 -39.50 -11.69 18.38
CA SER A 253 -38.05 -11.71 18.10
C SER A 253 -37.49 -10.35 17.68
N TYR A 254 -38.33 -9.39 17.28
CA TYR A 254 -37.87 -8.07 16.80
C TYR A 254 -36.97 -7.31 17.79
N PRO A 255 -37.21 -7.32 19.12
CA PRO A 255 -36.30 -6.68 20.05
C PRO A 255 -34.86 -7.24 19.98
N LYS A 256 -34.71 -8.58 19.86
CA LYS A 256 -33.40 -9.23 19.69
C LYS A 256 -32.74 -8.85 18.37
N ILE A 257 -33.52 -8.73 17.30
CA ILE A 257 -33.02 -8.29 16.00
C ILE A 257 -32.54 -6.84 16.08
N ASN A 258 -33.29 -5.96 16.74
CA ASN A 258 -32.91 -4.56 16.89
C ASN A 258 -31.64 -4.39 17.74
N GLU A 259 -31.51 -5.18 18.81
CA GLU A 259 -30.27 -5.26 19.59
C GLU A 259 -29.08 -5.72 18.72
N MET A 260 -29.28 -6.78 17.92
CA MET A 260 -28.27 -7.29 16.99
C MET A 260 -27.82 -6.22 15.99
N ILE A 261 -28.76 -5.48 15.37
CA ILE A 261 -28.45 -4.40 14.42
C ILE A 261 -27.71 -3.25 15.12
N SER A 262 -28.09 -2.92 16.37
CA SER A 262 -27.39 -1.91 17.15
C SER A 262 -25.94 -2.31 17.44
N ILE A 263 -25.67 -3.59 17.69
CA ILE A 263 -24.30 -4.10 17.88
C ILE A 263 -23.52 -4.08 16.57
N LEU A 264 -24.14 -4.46 15.45
CA LEU A 264 -23.48 -4.45 14.14
C LEU A 264 -23.09 -3.04 13.70
N SER A 265 -23.81 -2.01 14.14
CA SER A 265 -23.61 -0.61 13.75
C SER A 265 -23.06 0.27 14.87
N SER A 266 -22.39 -0.34 15.86
CA SER A 266 -21.95 0.36 17.08
C SER A 266 -20.75 1.29 16.88
N ASN A 267 -20.06 1.22 15.75
CA ASN A 267 -18.91 2.04 15.41
C ASN A 267 -19.05 2.53 13.97
N SER A 268 -18.76 3.80 13.72
CA SER A 268 -18.72 4.43 12.40
C SER A 268 -17.32 4.92 12.00
N THR A 269 -16.33 4.72 12.87
CA THR A 269 -14.95 5.11 12.60
C THR A 269 -14.18 3.94 12.00
N LEU A 270 -13.67 4.13 10.77
CA LEU A 270 -12.75 3.16 10.18
C LEU A 270 -11.44 3.15 10.99
N PRO A 271 -10.90 1.96 11.32
CA PRO A 271 -9.59 1.89 11.97
C PRO A 271 -8.51 2.48 11.06
N GLU A 272 -7.55 3.17 11.66
CA GLU A 272 -6.41 3.73 10.93
C GLU A 272 -5.59 2.60 10.30
N TYR A 273 -5.71 2.44 8.99
CA TYR A 273 -4.81 1.58 8.24
C TYR A 273 -3.53 2.34 7.92
N HIS A 274 -2.39 1.69 8.13
CA HIS A 274 -1.13 2.17 7.59
C HIS A 274 -1.19 2.08 6.05
N PHE A 275 -1.61 3.19 5.44
CA PHE A 275 -1.46 3.43 4.01
C PHE A 275 0.01 3.22 3.63
N ASN A 276 0.27 2.63 2.46
CA ASN A 276 1.59 2.31 1.88
C ASN A 276 2.12 0.88 2.10
N LYS A 277 1.26 -0.12 2.24
CA LYS A 277 1.73 -1.50 2.00
C LYS A 277 1.94 -1.71 0.51
N VAL A 278 3.19 -1.95 0.13
CA VAL A 278 3.54 -2.33 -1.24
C VAL A 278 2.88 -3.67 -1.54
N VAL A 279 1.96 -3.69 -2.50
CA VAL A 279 1.31 -4.92 -2.95
C VAL A 279 2.36 -5.81 -3.60
N SER A 280 2.52 -7.03 -3.11
CA SER A 280 3.55 -7.93 -3.63
C SER A 280 3.27 -8.30 -5.08
N SER A 281 4.33 -8.35 -5.89
CA SER A 281 4.18 -8.67 -7.31
C SER A 281 3.62 -10.07 -7.55
N GLN A 282 3.87 -11.01 -6.63
CA GLN A 282 3.26 -12.34 -6.68
C GLN A 282 1.73 -12.28 -6.51
N LEU A 283 1.23 -11.41 -5.62
CA LEU A 283 -0.21 -11.22 -5.47
C LEU A 283 -0.80 -10.61 -6.73
N LEU A 284 -0.15 -9.58 -7.30
CA LEU A 284 -0.60 -8.94 -8.55
C LEU A 284 -0.65 -9.94 -9.71
N LEU A 285 0.40 -10.75 -9.88
CA LEU A 285 0.45 -11.82 -10.91
C LEU A 285 -0.70 -12.82 -10.77
N ARG A 286 -1.18 -13.08 -9.56
CA ARG A 286 -2.29 -14.01 -9.30
C ARG A 286 -3.65 -13.36 -9.44
N LYS A 287 -3.80 -12.10 -9.01
CA LYS A 287 -5.12 -11.45 -8.82
C LYS A 287 -5.49 -10.46 -9.92
N VAL A 288 -4.54 -9.87 -10.63
CA VAL A 288 -4.87 -8.99 -11.76
C VAL A 288 -5.40 -9.75 -12.99
N PRO A 289 -4.94 -10.96 -13.35
CA PRO A 289 -5.44 -11.63 -14.56
C PRO A 289 -6.95 -11.91 -14.57
N PRO A 290 -7.61 -12.38 -13.48
CA PRO A 290 -9.07 -12.50 -13.44
C PRO A 290 -9.81 -11.18 -13.69
N ILE A 291 -9.25 -10.06 -13.20
CA ILE A 291 -9.81 -8.71 -13.41
C ILE A 291 -9.74 -8.35 -14.89
N LEU A 292 -8.55 -8.43 -15.48
CA LEU A 292 -8.33 -8.10 -16.89
C LEU A 292 -9.12 -9.03 -17.83
N SER A 293 -9.15 -10.33 -17.55
CA SER A 293 -9.91 -11.30 -18.34
C SER A 293 -11.40 -11.00 -18.30
N THR A 294 -11.94 -10.63 -17.15
CA THR A 294 -13.35 -10.21 -17.04
C THR A 294 -13.62 -8.99 -17.93
N LEU A 295 -12.76 -7.96 -17.84
CA LEU A 295 -12.88 -6.77 -18.69
C LEU A 295 -12.82 -7.11 -20.19
N GLU A 296 -11.90 -7.98 -20.59
CA GLU A 296 -11.74 -8.43 -21.99
C GLU A 296 -12.97 -9.16 -22.54
N THR A 297 -13.72 -9.86 -21.69
CA THR A 297 -14.94 -10.58 -22.08
C THR A 297 -16.21 -9.72 -22.12
N MET A 298 -16.13 -8.45 -21.69
CA MET A 298 -17.28 -7.56 -21.67
C MET A 298 -17.74 -7.16 -23.07
N LYS A 299 -19.05 -6.96 -23.21
CA LYS A 299 -19.62 -6.37 -24.43
C LYS A 299 -19.15 -4.92 -24.59
N PRO A 300 -19.01 -4.40 -25.82
CA PRO A 300 -18.52 -3.05 -26.05
C PRO A 300 -19.35 -1.97 -25.33
N ALA A 301 -20.68 -2.09 -25.30
CA ALA A 301 -21.57 -1.19 -24.56
C ALA A 301 -21.26 -1.14 -23.05
N ALA A 302 -20.97 -2.29 -22.43
CA ALA A 302 -20.59 -2.33 -21.02
C ALA A 302 -19.22 -1.68 -20.80
N MET A 303 -18.28 -1.87 -21.73
CA MET A 303 -16.98 -1.21 -21.68
C MET A 303 -17.10 0.32 -21.86
N VAL A 304 -17.97 0.80 -22.75
CA VAL A 304 -18.28 2.24 -22.88
C VAL A 304 -18.78 2.80 -21.55
N THR A 305 -19.61 2.06 -20.82
CA THR A 305 -20.12 2.49 -19.50
C THR A 305 -19.01 2.67 -18.47
N ILE A 306 -17.95 1.84 -18.53
CA ILE A 306 -16.77 1.96 -17.67
C ILE A 306 -15.86 3.11 -18.14
N ILE A 307 -15.74 3.33 -19.44
CA ILE A 307 -14.77 4.26 -20.03
C ILE A 307 -15.26 5.70 -20.10
N GLN A 308 -16.55 5.90 -20.36
CA GLN A 308 -17.17 7.22 -20.49
C GLN A 308 -16.90 8.14 -19.28
N PRO A 309 -17.02 7.67 -18.02
CA PRO A 309 -16.74 8.50 -16.84
C PRO A 309 -15.34 9.11 -16.86
N PHE A 310 -14.31 8.38 -17.30
CA PHE A 310 -12.95 8.92 -17.42
C PHE A 310 -12.84 10.04 -18.45
N ILE A 311 -13.62 9.99 -19.53
CA ILE A 311 -13.63 11.01 -20.57
C ILE A 311 -14.33 12.27 -20.05
N ASP A 312 -15.46 12.10 -19.38
CA ASP A 312 -16.30 13.19 -18.88
C ASP A 312 -15.56 14.07 -17.87
N ILE A 313 -14.67 13.46 -17.08
CA ILE A 313 -13.82 14.14 -16.09
C ILE A 313 -12.44 14.55 -16.62
N GLY A 314 -12.15 14.31 -17.90
CA GLY A 314 -10.91 14.76 -18.55
C GLY A 314 -9.72 13.79 -18.47
N PHE A 315 -9.87 12.59 -17.90
CA PHE A 315 -8.83 11.55 -17.83
C PHE A 315 -8.82 10.61 -19.05
N LYS A 316 -8.94 11.16 -20.27
CA LYS A 316 -8.92 10.36 -21.51
C LYS A 316 -7.68 9.46 -21.64
N ASN A 317 -6.51 9.96 -21.27
CA ASN A 317 -5.25 9.18 -21.31
C ASN A 317 -5.30 7.95 -20.39
N LEU A 318 -5.98 8.05 -19.24
CA LEU A 318 -6.14 6.94 -18.30
C LEU A 318 -7.02 5.83 -18.89
N ALA A 319 -8.12 6.20 -19.52
CA ALA A 319 -8.98 5.28 -20.26
C ALA A 319 -8.24 4.57 -21.40
N GLU A 320 -7.45 5.31 -22.19
CA GLU A 320 -6.66 4.75 -23.30
C GLU A 320 -5.63 3.72 -22.80
N ASN A 321 -4.95 4.01 -21.68
CA ASN A 321 -4.00 3.07 -21.07
C ASN A 321 -4.69 1.84 -20.47
N LEU A 322 -5.83 2.02 -19.79
CA LEU A 322 -6.61 0.90 -19.27
C LEU A 322 -7.05 -0.04 -20.39
N LEU A 323 -7.56 0.50 -21.50
CA LEU A 323 -7.97 -0.28 -22.66
C LEU A 323 -6.79 -0.95 -23.35
N ALA A 324 -5.62 -0.32 -23.39
CA ALA A 324 -4.41 -0.92 -23.96
C ALA A 324 -3.90 -2.13 -23.15
N LEU A 325 -4.25 -2.21 -21.87
CA LEU A 325 -4.06 -3.41 -21.04
C LEU A 325 -5.11 -4.49 -21.31
N THR A 326 -6.07 -4.26 -22.18
CA THR A 326 -7.04 -5.28 -22.59
C THR A 326 -6.82 -5.65 -24.05
N SER A 327 -7.30 -6.83 -24.42
CA SER A 327 -7.34 -7.29 -25.81
C SER A 327 -8.51 -6.69 -26.62
N ILE A 328 -9.23 -5.70 -26.07
CA ILE A 328 -10.43 -5.11 -26.68
C ILE A 328 -10.06 -4.26 -27.89
N ASN A 329 -10.83 -4.43 -28.98
CA ASN A 329 -10.68 -3.61 -30.17
C ASN A 329 -11.44 -2.28 -30.02
N ILE A 330 -10.70 -1.20 -29.74
CA ILE A 330 -11.23 0.16 -29.59
C ILE A 330 -11.95 0.72 -30.83
N TYR A 331 -11.74 0.11 -32.01
CA TYR A 331 -12.39 0.52 -33.26
C TYR A 331 -13.77 -0.10 -33.48
N GLN A 332 -14.29 -0.87 -32.52
CA GLN A 332 -15.66 -1.36 -32.58
C GLN A 332 -16.66 -0.19 -32.50
N LYS A 333 -17.79 -0.30 -33.22
CA LYS A 333 -18.75 0.78 -33.49
C LYS A 333 -19.14 1.63 -32.27
N GLU A 334 -19.24 1.04 -31.09
CA GLU A 334 -19.62 1.74 -29.85
C GLU A 334 -18.44 2.48 -29.22
N LEU A 335 -17.27 1.85 -29.11
CA LEU A 335 -16.05 2.46 -28.56
C LEU A 335 -15.44 3.51 -29.50
N ALA A 336 -15.60 3.35 -30.81
CA ALA A 336 -15.12 4.30 -31.82
C ALA A 336 -15.75 5.69 -31.66
N LYS A 337 -16.93 5.79 -31.03
CA LYS A 337 -17.61 7.06 -30.75
C LYS A 337 -16.89 7.89 -29.69
N LEU A 338 -16.03 7.27 -28.88
CA LEU A 338 -15.32 7.90 -27.78
C LEU A 338 -14.02 8.62 -28.23
N ASP A 339 -13.69 8.58 -29.53
CA ASP A 339 -12.49 9.19 -30.11
C ASP A 339 -11.18 8.75 -29.42
N LEU A 340 -11.13 7.51 -28.94
CA LEU A 340 -9.97 6.98 -28.21
C LEU A 340 -8.82 6.64 -29.16
N LYS A 341 -7.60 6.96 -28.72
CA LYS A 341 -6.36 6.60 -29.42
C LYS A 341 -5.72 5.39 -28.76
N LYS A 342 -5.15 4.50 -29.56
CA LYS A 342 -4.31 3.43 -29.02
C LYS A 342 -2.97 4.06 -28.59
N PRO A 343 -2.59 3.97 -27.31
CA PRO A 343 -1.32 4.52 -26.87
C PRO A 343 -0.17 3.80 -27.57
N LYS A 344 0.88 4.57 -27.91
CA LYS A 344 2.08 4.02 -28.59
C LYS A 344 2.84 3.06 -27.68
N ASP A 345 2.94 3.43 -26.40
CA ASP A 345 3.50 2.63 -25.33
C ASP A 345 2.54 2.66 -24.14
N VAL A 346 2.27 1.49 -23.56
CA VAL A 346 1.56 1.41 -22.28
C VAL A 346 2.58 1.73 -21.20
N GLY A 347 2.58 2.97 -20.74
CA GLY A 347 3.57 3.51 -19.82
C GLY A 347 2.95 3.99 -18.51
N ILE A 348 3.77 4.02 -17.47
CA ILE A 348 3.45 4.77 -16.24
C ILE A 348 3.35 6.22 -16.66
N PHE A 349 2.27 6.90 -16.25
CA PHE A 349 2.02 8.30 -16.59
C PHE A 349 3.27 9.14 -16.33
N PHE A 350 3.77 9.74 -17.39
CA PHE A 350 4.40 11.04 -17.31
C PHE A 350 3.33 11.99 -17.83
N ASP A 351 2.42 12.42 -16.96
CA ASP A 351 1.75 13.67 -17.26
C ASP A 351 2.86 14.74 -17.27
N GLU A 352 2.96 15.54 -18.33
CA GLU A 352 3.95 16.62 -18.42
C GLU A 352 3.84 17.56 -17.20
N THR A 353 2.65 17.65 -16.59
CA THR A 353 2.41 18.39 -15.35
C THR A 353 2.93 17.69 -14.09
N GLU A 354 2.84 16.36 -14.01
CA GLU A 354 3.45 15.58 -12.93
C GLU A 354 4.98 15.59 -13.04
N GLU A 355 5.53 15.50 -14.25
CA GLU A 355 6.97 15.64 -14.50
C GLU A 355 7.48 17.01 -14.02
N ALA A 356 6.74 18.09 -14.29
CA ALA A 356 7.06 19.41 -13.76
C ALA A 356 7.02 19.47 -12.22
N CYS A 357 6.03 18.83 -11.59
CA CYS A 357 5.94 18.72 -10.13
C CYS A 357 7.10 17.89 -9.53
N TYR A 358 7.41 16.74 -10.10
CA TYR A 358 8.56 15.92 -9.68
C TYR A 358 9.86 16.68 -9.86
N ASN A 359 10.06 17.33 -11.01
CA ASN A 359 11.23 18.16 -11.26
C ASN A 359 11.32 19.34 -10.29
N SER A 360 10.20 19.97 -9.92
CA SER A 360 10.16 21.03 -8.92
C SER A 360 10.57 20.52 -7.53
N VAL A 361 10.07 19.35 -7.11
CA VAL A 361 10.46 18.70 -5.85
C VAL A 361 11.95 18.32 -5.87
N ILE A 362 12.43 17.73 -6.96
CA ILE A 362 13.85 17.38 -7.15
C ILE A 362 14.71 18.65 -7.05
N THR A 363 14.33 19.72 -7.76
CA THR A 363 15.03 21.01 -7.72
C THR A 363 15.05 21.58 -6.30
N GLY A 364 13.93 21.51 -5.57
CA GLY A 364 13.87 21.95 -4.16
C GLY A 364 14.78 21.14 -3.23
N TYR A 365 14.93 19.83 -3.47
CA TYR A 365 15.92 19.01 -2.76
C TYR A 365 17.35 19.38 -3.13
N GLU A 366 17.65 19.57 -4.42
CA GLU A 366 18.97 20.01 -4.89
C GLU A 366 19.36 21.37 -4.29
N ASP A 367 18.43 22.33 -4.25
CA ASP A 367 18.64 23.64 -3.63
C ASP A 367 18.93 23.52 -2.13
N THR A 368 18.21 22.64 -1.43
CA THR A 368 18.42 22.36 -0.02
C THR A 368 19.80 21.74 0.23
N ILE A 369 20.22 20.78 -0.59
CA ILE A 369 21.55 20.17 -0.53
C ILE A 369 22.63 21.22 -0.77
N ASN A 370 22.48 22.02 -1.83
CA ASN A 370 23.42 23.09 -2.19
C ASN A 370 23.55 24.13 -1.07
N PHE A 371 22.44 24.49 -0.41
CA PHE A 371 22.44 25.39 0.74
C PHE A 371 23.29 24.83 1.90
N TYR A 372 23.08 23.57 2.27
CA TYR A 372 23.85 22.94 3.35
C TYR A 372 25.31 22.78 2.98
N GLN A 373 25.62 22.43 1.74
CA GLN A 373 26.99 22.27 1.27
C GLN A 373 27.77 23.59 1.29
N LYS A 374 27.11 24.70 0.89
CA LYS A 374 27.68 26.04 1.02
C LYS A 374 27.95 26.39 2.49
N ARG A 375 27.04 26.04 3.40
CA ARG A 375 27.19 26.29 4.83
C ARG A 375 28.33 25.47 5.46
N ILE A 376 28.48 24.21 5.06
CA ILE A 376 29.61 23.36 5.46
C ILE A 376 30.92 24.01 5.01
N ASN A 377 31.02 24.44 3.76
CA ASN A 377 32.24 25.09 3.25
C ASN A 377 32.61 26.35 4.04
N THR A 378 31.64 27.22 4.36
CA THR A 378 31.88 28.40 5.20
C THR A 378 32.43 28.03 6.57
N LEU A 379 31.86 27.00 7.22
CA LEU A 379 32.31 26.54 8.53
C LEU A 379 33.71 25.93 8.48
N THR A 380 34.01 25.14 7.45
CA THR A 380 35.35 24.60 7.22
C THR A 380 36.39 25.71 7.08
N GLU A 381 36.07 26.80 6.36
CA GLU A 381 36.95 27.97 6.27
C GLU A 381 37.12 28.69 7.62
N GLU A 382 36.08 28.79 8.44
CA GLU A 382 36.16 29.36 9.78
C GLU A 382 37.03 28.51 10.71
N ILE A 383 36.85 27.19 10.69
CA ILE A 383 37.68 26.23 11.44
C ILE A 383 39.15 26.35 11.02
N PHE A 384 39.40 26.41 9.71
CA PHE A 384 40.76 26.60 9.19
C PHE A 384 41.40 27.91 9.68
N LYS A 385 40.64 29.03 9.68
CA LYS A 385 41.11 30.32 10.23
C LYS A 385 41.40 30.24 11.72
N LEU A 386 40.56 29.54 12.50
CA LEU A 386 40.78 29.35 13.93
C LEU A 386 42.02 28.51 14.21
N ASN A 387 42.24 27.43 13.45
CA ASN A 387 43.44 26.61 13.58
C ASN A 387 44.71 27.41 13.28
N GLN A 388 44.71 28.30 12.27
CA GLN A 388 45.84 29.21 12.03
C GLN A 388 46.08 30.19 13.19
N ILE A 389 45.04 30.58 13.93
CA ILE A 389 45.20 31.42 15.12
C ILE A 389 45.83 30.60 16.24
N ILE A 390 45.34 29.38 16.49
CA ILE A 390 45.88 28.47 17.52
C ILE A 390 47.35 28.16 17.25
N GLU A 391 47.72 27.81 16.02
CA GLU A 391 49.11 27.52 15.64
C GLU A 391 50.05 28.72 15.89
N LYS A 392 49.54 29.96 15.81
CA LYS A 392 50.32 31.16 16.16
C LYS A 392 50.52 31.33 17.67
N PHE A 393 49.59 30.81 18.48
CA PHE A 393 49.69 30.82 19.95
C PHE A 393 50.56 29.66 20.47
N ASP A 394 50.51 28.50 19.83
CA ASP A 394 51.34 27.34 20.16
C ASP A 394 52.75 27.40 19.57
N ALA A 395 53.04 28.40 18.72
CA ALA A 395 54.39 28.65 18.25
C ALA A 395 55.30 28.93 19.47
N PRO A 396 56.32 28.09 19.73
CA PRO A 396 57.15 28.23 20.91
C PRO A 396 57.77 29.63 20.92
N SER A 397 57.47 30.39 21.96
CA SER A 397 58.10 31.70 22.20
C SER A 397 59.60 31.52 22.04
N SER A 398 60.19 32.27 21.10
CA SER A 398 61.61 32.20 20.73
C SER A 398 62.50 31.94 21.95
N PRO A 399 63.48 31.03 21.88
CA PRO A 399 64.31 30.72 23.03
C PRO A 399 64.96 32.01 23.53
N ARG A 400 64.57 32.43 24.74
CA ARG A 400 65.24 33.54 25.44
C ARG A 400 66.71 33.16 25.55
N SER A 401 67.55 33.89 24.84
CA SER A 401 68.99 33.84 24.97
C SER A 401 69.34 34.09 26.45
N PHE A 402 69.80 33.05 27.14
CA PHE A 402 70.38 33.18 28.46
C PHE A 402 71.74 33.89 28.32
N THR A 403 71.76 35.18 28.63
CA THR A 403 72.99 35.95 28.79
C THR A 403 73.57 35.70 30.18
N ILE A 404 74.83 35.29 30.19
CA ILE A 404 75.69 35.02 31.35
C ILE A 404 75.90 36.29 32.18
N CYS A 405 75.75 36.19 33.50
CA CYS A 405 76.49 37.04 34.45
C CYS A 405 76.95 36.18 35.61
N GLY A 406 78.27 36.14 35.78
CA GLY A 406 78.93 35.33 36.79
C GLY A 406 78.90 35.98 38.17
N ASP A 407 79.13 35.17 39.19
CA ASP A 407 79.88 35.62 40.33
C ASP A 407 80.69 34.49 40.97
N LYS A 408 81.82 34.91 41.52
CA LYS A 408 82.91 34.11 42.06
C LYS A 408 82.50 33.41 43.36
N SER A 409 82.89 32.16 43.57
CA SER A 409 83.71 31.77 44.74
C SER A 409 84.10 30.28 44.76
N SER A 410 85.39 30.14 45.08
CA SER A 410 86.24 29.04 45.55
C SER A 410 85.70 27.66 45.98
N CYS A 411 86.58 26.69 45.67
CA CYS A 411 86.90 25.44 46.37
C CYS A 411 85.82 24.34 46.37
N SER A 412 86.11 23.05 46.21
CA SER A 412 87.32 22.28 45.94
C SER A 412 86.86 20.83 45.78
N SER A 413 87.65 20.02 45.08
CA SER A 413 87.80 18.56 45.27
C SER A 413 86.59 17.63 45.04
N GLN A 414 86.76 16.77 44.02
CA GLN A 414 86.87 15.30 44.09
C GLN A 414 85.95 14.51 43.13
N GLN A 415 86.65 13.76 42.24
CA GLN A 415 86.40 12.38 41.82
C GLN A 415 85.05 12.02 41.16
N GLN A 416 85.09 11.93 39.82
CA GLN A 416 84.91 10.70 39.00
C GLN A 416 84.42 9.39 39.69
N PRO A 417 83.90 8.38 38.95
CA PRO A 417 83.11 8.39 37.70
C PRO A 417 82.07 7.21 37.60
N ILE A 418 81.52 7.00 36.39
CA ILE A 418 81.16 5.68 35.78
C ILE A 418 79.66 5.22 35.72
N CYS A 419 79.33 4.77 34.51
CA CYS A 419 78.36 3.73 34.08
C CYS A 419 76.93 4.11 33.64
N SER A 420 76.80 4.29 32.32
CA SER A 420 75.80 3.58 31.50
C SER A 420 76.16 2.06 31.39
N PRO A 421 75.49 1.18 30.62
CA PRO A 421 74.16 1.19 29.95
C PRO A 421 73.39 -0.16 30.14
N LYS A 422 72.17 -0.33 29.58
CA LYS A 422 71.85 -1.36 28.55
C LYS A 422 70.35 -1.68 28.40
N ARG A 423 69.92 -1.63 27.13
CA ARG A 423 68.95 -2.47 26.39
C ARG A 423 68.35 -3.66 27.16
N SER A 424 67.07 -3.97 26.94
CA SER A 424 66.63 -4.84 25.83
C SER A 424 65.18 -5.34 25.97
N LYS A 425 64.62 -5.72 24.80
CA LYS A 425 63.58 -6.74 24.53
C LYS A 425 62.10 -6.35 24.58
N THR A 426 61.54 -6.24 23.36
CA THR A 426 60.20 -6.69 22.98
C THR A 426 60.12 -8.23 23.00
N PRO A 427 58.93 -8.82 23.25
CA PRO A 427 58.24 -9.49 22.15
C PRO A 427 56.70 -9.42 22.15
N ALA A 428 56.18 -9.36 20.91
CA ALA A 428 54.97 -9.92 20.30
C ALA A 428 53.68 -10.30 21.08
N CYS A 429 52.58 -9.77 20.50
CA CYS A 429 51.35 -10.45 20.03
C CYS A 429 50.03 -10.35 20.84
N GLU A 430 48.97 -10.14 20.03
CA GLU A 430 47.53 -10.28 20.27
C GLU A 430 46.78 -9.09 20.90
N GLU A 431 46.35 -8.14 20.05
CA GLU A 431 45.22 -7.25 20.34
C GLU A 431 44.00 -7.64 19.50
N GLN A 432 42.94 -8.07 20.20
CA GLN A 432 41.56 -8.01 19.73
C GLN A 432 41.16 -6.53 19.66
N GLY A 433 40.90 -6.03 18.46
CA GLY A 433 40.45 -4.65 18.25
C GLY A 433 39.02 -4.44 18.72
N GLN A 434 38.84 -4.13 20.01
CA GLN A 434 37.73 -3.29 20.47
C GLN A 434 38.05 -1.86 20.05
N THR A 435 37.26 -1.29 19.14
CA THR A 435 37.25 0.16 18.87
C THR A 435 36.75 0.88 20.12
N THR A 436 37.69 1.17 21.02
CA THR A 436 37.50 2.10 22.12
C THR A 436 37.28 3.47 21.50
N ILE A 437 36.07 4.02 21.67
CA ILE A 437 35.76 5.41 21.38
C ILE A 437 36.68 6.25 22.26
N GLN A 438 37.76 6.79 21.69
CA GLN A 438 38.48 7.89 22.31
C GLN A 438 37.54 9.09 22.27
N ARG A 439 36.88 9.37 23.40
CA ARG A 439 36.42 10.72 23.72
C ARG A 439 37.62 11.63 23.51
N ILE A 440 37.50 12.58 22.59
CA ILE A 440 38.47 13.67 22.45
C ILE A 440 38.64 14.28 23.83
N GLN A 441 39.86 14.18 24.36
CA GLN A 441 40.26 14.77 25.63
C GLN A 441 39.87 16.24 25.63
N GLU A 442 39.38 16.74 26.78
CA GLU A 442 39.23 18.16 27.02
C GLU A 442 40.53 18.86 26.61
N LEU A 443 40.48 19.61 25.52
CA LEU A 443 41.59 20.47 25.08
C LEU A 443 41.82 21.47 26.21
N HIS A 444 42.93 21.31 26.94
CA HIS A 444 43.40 22.27 27.93
C HIS A 444 43.81 23.56 27.18
N LEU A 445 42.83 24.43 26.96
CA LEU A 445 43.04 25.76 26.40
C LEU A 445 43.87 26.58 27.41
N PRO A 446 44.98 27.23 26.97
CA PRO A 446 45.80 28.09 27.83
C PRO A 446 44.94 29.10 28.60
N SER A 447 45.26 29.33 29.88
CA SER A 447 44.53 30.27 30.75
C SER A 447 44.64 31.74 30.31
N GLU A 448 45.46 32.02 29.30
CA GLU A 448 45.75 33.35 28.76
C GLU A 448 44.82 33.73 27.58
N LEU A 449 43.95 32.82 27.14
CA LEU A 449 42.96 33.11 26.10
C LEU A 449 41.86 34.04 26.64
N ASN A 450 41.56 35.11 25.91
CA ASN A 450 40.39 35.98 26.19
C ASN A 450 39.11 35.13 26.27
N ASP A 451 38.32 35.31 27.34
CA ASP A 451 37.06 34.58 27.59
C ASP A 451 36.07 34.66 26.43
N GLU A 452 36.07 35.76 25.65
CA GLU A 452 35.23 35.90 24.46
C GLU A 452 35.67 34.94 23.34
N LEU A 453 36.98 34.80 23.10
CA LEU A 453 37.52 33.84 22.14
C LEU A 453 37.32 32.41 22.62
N ARG A 454 37.45 32.17 23.94
CA ARG A 454 37.23 30.87 24.56
C ARG A 454 35.78 30.42 24.41
N ASN A 455 34.82 31.29 24.71
CA ASN A 455 33.40 31.02 24.55
C ASN A 455 33.00 30.84 23.08
N ARG A 456 33.60 31.62 22.18
CA ARG A 456 33.37 31.51 20.74
C ARG A 456 33.94 30.20 20.18
N PHE A 457 35.11 29.76 20.67
CA PHE A 457 35.70 28.47 20.34
C PHE A 457 34.83 27.31 20.86
N VAL A 458 34.44 27.31 22.14
CA VAL A 458 33.53 26.29 22.69
C VAL A 458 32.20 26.23 21.94
N THR A 459 31.63 27.38 21.57
CA THR A 459 30.38 27.43 20.79
C THR A 459 30.57 26.91 19.37
N LEU A 460 31.70 27.20 18.74
CA LEU A 460 32.02 26.72 17.39
C LEU A 460 32.36 25.23 17.39
N THR A 461 33.15 24.73 18.35
CA THR A 461 33.41 23.30 18.54
C THR A 461 32.14 22.54 18.92
N SER A 462 31.22 23.14 19.70
CA SER A 462 29.91 22.54 19.96
C SER A 462 29.02 22.49 18.72
N LYS A 463 29.05 23.51 17.86
CA LYS A 463 28.29 23.53 16.60
C LYS A 463 28.93 22.62 15.56
N GLU A 464 30.25 22.55 15.51
CA GLU A 464 31.02 21.60 14.71
C GLU A 464 30.73 20.19 15.18
N ASN A 465 30.70 19.91 16.49
CA ASN A 465 30.29 18.61 17.01
C ASN A 465 28.83 18.29 16.71
N GLN A 466 27.90 19.25 16.73
CA GLN A 466 26.51 19.02 16.30
C GLN A 466 26.40 18.80 14.79
N ILE A 467 27.26 19.44 13.98
CA ILE A 467 27.30 19.28 12.53
C ILE A 467 28.02 18.00 12.16
N VAL A 468 29.08 17.61 12.85
CA VAL A 468 29.80 16.34 12.74
C VAL A 468 28.92 15.22 13.27
N GLU A 469 28.15 15.42 14.34
CA GLU A 469 27.16 14.44 14.80
C GLU A 469 25.97 14.35 13.83
N PHE A 470 25.56 15.46 13.21
CA PHE A 470 24.58 15.47 12.12
C PHE A 470 25.14 14.77 10.87
N VAL A 471 26.39 15.02 10.47
CA VAL A 471 27.12 14.44 9.32
C VAL A 471 27.62 13.01 9.60
N ASN A 472 27.71 12.58 10.85
CA ASN A 472 28.00 11.20 11.24
C ASN A 472 26.70 10.41 11.47
N LYS A 473 25.60 11.06 11.90
CA LYS A 473 24.23 10.48 11.87
C LYS A 473 23.65 10.43 10.45
N THR A 474 24.11 11.30 9.57
CA THR A 474 23.86 11.24 8.12
C THR A 474 25.21 11.12 7.43
N GLU A 475 25.73 9.90 7.21
CA GLU A 475 26.99 9.62 6.46
C GLU A 475 26.95 10.19 5.02
N SER A 476 26.97 11.50 4.93
CA SER A 476 26.46 12.26 3.79
C SER A 476 27.56 12.54 2.79
N VAL A 477 28.84 12.43 3.13
CA VAL A 477 29.91 12.63 2.13
C VAL A 477 30.10 11.40 1.24
N SER A 478 29.96 10.19 1.80
CA SER A 478 29.99 8.95 1.00
C SER A 478 28.68 8.75 0.25
N VAL A 479 27.54 9.09 0.88
CA VAL A 479 26.22 9.04 0.26
C VAL A 479 26.06 10.13 -0.79
N LEU A 480 26.43 11.40 -0.55
CA LEU A 480 26.40 12.45 -1.59
C LEU A 480 27.39 12.16 -2.71
N SER A 481 28.58 11.61 -2.43
CA SER A 481 29.51 11.15 -3.48
C SER A 481 28.93 10.01 -4.33
N LYS A 482 28.23 9.06 -3.71
CA LYS A 482 27.56 7.95 -4.38
C LYS A 482 26.29 8.40 -5.09
N THR A 483 25.58 9.39 -4.56
CA THR A 483 24.38 10.03 -5.13
C THR A 483 24.76 10.93 -6.31
N ASP A 484 25.84 11.71 -6.24
CA ASP A 484 26.37 12.48 -7.37
C ASP A 484 26.86 11.55 -8.49
N LYS A 485 27.54 10.44 -8.14
CA LYS A 485 27.89 9.40 -9.11
C LYS A 485 26.64 8.76 -9.71
N PHE A 486 25.63 8.48 -8.91
CA PHE A 486 24.34 7.94 -9.36
C PHE A 486 23.60 8.91 -10.29
N ILE A 487 23.45 10.18 -9.91
CA ILE A 487 22.83 11.25 -10.71
C ILE A 487 23.62 11.47 -12.00
N THR A 488 24.95 11.50 -11.95
CA THR A 488 25.80 11.63 -13.13
C THR A 488 25.62 10.44 -14.08
N VAL A 489 25.55 9.21 -13.57
CA VAL A 489 25.31 7.99 -14.36
C VAL A 489 23.89 8.00 -14.94
N TYR A 490 22.89 8.39 -14.16
CA TYR A 490 21.49 8.50 -14.56
C TYR A 490 21.28 9.55 -15.67
N VAL A 491 21.83 10.76 -15.51
CA VAL A 491 21.81 11.84 -16.50
C VAL A 491 22.55 11.44 -17.79
N LYS A 492 23.63 10.67 -17.67
CA LYS A 492 24.34 10.13 -18.84
C LYS A 492 23.50 9.08 -19.55
N ALA A 493 22.83 8.20 -18.80
CA ALA A 493 21.93 7.17 -19.36
C ALA A 493 20.71 7.78 -20.07
N THR A 494 20.11 8.86 -19.54
CA THR A 494 18.98 9.57 -20.15
C THR A 494 19.39 10.38 -21.39
N LYS A 495 20.56 11.06 -21.36
CA LYS A 495 21.08 11.77 -22.54
C LYS A 495 21.50 10.85 -23.69
N THR A 496 21.87 9.60 -23.40
CA THR A 496 22.25 8.62 -24.45
C THR A 496 21.02 8.11 -25.23
N LYS A 497 19.79 8.26 -24.69
CA LYS A 497 18.54 8.00 -25.42
C LYS A 497 18.08 9.14 -26.35
N LEU A 498 18.71 10.33 -26.28
CA LEU A 498 18.27 11.54 -26.99
C LEU A 498 19.10 11.90 -28.24
N LYS A 499 20.01 11.04 -28.71
CA LYS A 499 20.69 11.22 -30.01
C LYS A 499 20.55 9.99 -30.90
N ASP A 500 19.32 9.74 -31.34
CA ASP A 500 19.05 9.09 -32.63
C ASP A 500 18.75 10.17 -33.68
N GLU A 501 19.72 11.05 -33.94
CA GLU A 501 19.73 11.78 -35.21
C GLU A 501 20.22 10.83 -36.30
N CYS A 502 19.27 10.22 -37.00
CA CYS A 502 19.52 9.46 -38.22
C CYS A 502 20.24 10.35 -39.26
N PRO A 503 21.41 9.94 -39.80
CA PRO A 503 21.93 10.55 -41.01
C PRO A 503 21.01 10.15 -42.17
N LYS A 504 20.42 11.14 -42.86
CA LYS A 504 19.79 10.92 -44.17
C LYS A 504 20.90 10.52 -45.15
N ILE A 505 20.97 9.25 -45.51
CA ILE A 505 21.82 8.78 -46.61
C ILE A 505 20.92 8.38 -47.77
N ALA A 506 20.93 9.21 -48.80
CA ALA A 506 20.43 8.87 -50.12
C ALA A 506 21.44 7.97 -50.83
N GLN A 507 20.91 6.84 -51.31
CA GLN A 507 21.22 6.19 -52.58
C GLN A 507 22.50 5.34 -52.77
N LYS A 508 22.20 4.10 -53.20
CA LYS A 508 22.91 3.17 -54.10
C LYS A 508 24.11 2.35 -53.61
N ASP A 509 23.82 1.05 -53.47
CA ASP A 509 24.53 -0.08 -54.07
C ASP A 509 26.06 -0.06 -54.00
N LYS A 510 26.56 -0.43 -52.83
CA LYS A 510 27.53 -1.52 -52.59
C LYS A 510 27.66 -1.69 -51.08
N ASP A 511 28.07 -2.89 -50.65
CA ASP A 511 28.43 -3.24 -49.28
C ASP A 511 27.32 -3.79 -48.36
N LYS A 512 26.84 -4.99 -48.70
CA LYS A 512 26.13 -5.86 -47.74
C LYS A 512 27.08 -6.36 -46.62
N GLU A 513 28.36 -6.57 -46.93
CA GLU A 513 29.39 -7.00 -45.97
C GLU A 513 29.77 -5.93 -44.93
N LYS A 514 29.74 -4.63 -45.30
CA LYS A 514 30.07 -3.54 -44.38
C LYS A 514 28.91 -3.26 -43.42
N LYS A 515 27.67 -3.42 -43.88
CA LYS A 515 26.46 -3.28 -43.06
C LYS A 515 26.34 -4.34 -41.96
N ASP A 516 26.75 -5.58 -42.23
CA ASP A 516 26.74 -6.66 -41.23
C ASP A 516 27.87 -6.51 -40.20
N LYS A 517 29.03 -5.96 -40.62
CA LYS A 517 30.13 -5.63 -39.71
C LYS A 517 29.78 -4.47 -38.78
N ASP A 518 29.20 -3.40 -39.31
CA ASP A 518 28.76 -2.23 -38.52
C ASP A 518 27.63 -2.59 -37.55
N LYS A 519 26.72 -3.50 -37.93
CA LYS A 519 25.69 -4.03 -37.02
C LYS A 519 26.28 -4.84 -35.89
N LYS A 520 27.24 -5.73 -36.19
CA LYS A 520 27.91 -6.56 -35.18
C LYS A 520 28.74 -5.74 -34.21
N ASP A 521 29.40 -4.69 -34.68
CA ASP A 521 30.16 -3.77 -33.82
C ASP A 521 29.24 -2.89 -32.96
N LYS A 522 28.07 -2.48 -33.49
CA LYS A 522 27.03 -1.78 -32.71
C LYS A 522 26.44 -2.67 -31.62
N ASP A 523 26.09 -3.92 -31.94
CA ASP A 523 25.55 -4.88 -30.96
C ASP A 523 26.58 -5.22 -29.87
N LYS A 524 27.87 -5.31 -30.24
CA LYS A 524 28.98 -5.53 -29.30
C LYS A 524 29.21 -4.31 -28.39
N ALA A 525 29.05 -3.09 -28.91
CA ALA A 525 29.13 -1.87 -28.11
C ALA A 525 27.95 -1.74 -27.12
N VAL A 526 26.74 -2.08 -27.56
CA VAL A 526 25.54 -2.11 -26.69
C VAL A 526 25.67 -3.18 -25.61
N ALA A 527 26.17 -4.37 -25.94
CA ALA A 527 26.41 -5.44 -24.96
C ALA A 527 27.49 -5.05 -23.93
N LYS A 528 28.55 -4.36 -24.35
CA LYS A 528 29.59 -3.85 -23.45
C LYS A 528 29.04 -2.77 -22.52
N LEU A 529 28.16 -1.91 -23.01
CA LEU A 529 27.49 -0.88 -22.20
C LEU A 529 26.50 -1.51 -21.20
N LYS A 530 25.69 -2.50 -21.62
CA LYS A 530 24.76 -3.25 -20.75
C LYS A 530 25.54 -3.96 -19.64
N LYS A 531 26.67 -4.60 -19.95
CA LYS A 531 27.54 -5.26 -18.97
C LYS A 531 28.14 -4.26 -17.96
N SER A 532 28.65 -3.12 -18.43
CA SER A 532 29.21 -2.08 -17.56
C SER A 532 28.15 -1.48 -16.61
N CYS A 533 26.92 -1.29 -17.10
CA CYS A 533 25.81 -0.79 -16.29
C CYS A 533 25.39 -1.82 -15.22
N LEU A 534 25.39 -3.11 -15.60
CA LEU A 534 25.06 -4.20 -14.69
C LEU A 534 26.09 -4.37 -13.56
N GLU A 535 27.38 -4.22 -13.86
CA GLU A 535 28.45 -4.26 -12.85
C GLU A 535 28.33 -3.09 -11.87
N GLN A 536 28.01 -1.88 -12.36
CA GLN A 536 27.76 -0.71 -11.50
C GLN A 536 26.53 -0.87 -10.60
N LEU A 537 25.47 -1.53 -11.09
CA LEU A 537 24.28 -1.82 -10.28
C LEU A 537 24.51 -2.90 -9.23
N LYS A 538 25.33 -3.91 -9.53
CA LYS A 538 25.76 -4.91 -8.53
C LYS A 538 26.57 -4.26 -7.41
N GLU A 539 27.52 -3.40 -7.77
CA GLU A 539 28.29 -2.60 -6.80
C GLU A 539 27.37 -1.71 -5.95
N ALA A 540 26.34 -1.10 -6.54
CA ALA A 540 25.34 -0.31 -5.80
C ALA A 540 24.51 -1.18 -4.82
N HIS A 541 24.14 -2.40 -5.22
CA HIS A 541 23.41 -3.36 -4.40
C HIS A 541 24.26 -3.94 -3.24
N GLU A 542 25.56 -4.14 -3.44
CA GLU A 542 26.48 -4.53 -2.35
C GLU A 542 26.67 -3.39 -1.35
N ASN A 543 26.83 -2.15 -1.84
CA ASN A 543 26.87 -0.95 -1.00
C ASN A 543 25.58 -0.74 -0.18
N ARG A 544 24.40 -1.07 -0.75
CA ARG A 544 23.08 -1.06 -0.09
C ARG A 544 23.02 -2.03 1.10
N ASN A 545 23.45 -3.28 0.91
CA ASN A 545 23.40 -4.30 1.96
C ASN A 545 24.33 -3.96 3.14
N SER A 546 25.44 -3.28 2.86
CA SER A 546 26.32 -2.72 3.88
C SER A 546 25.64 -1.58 4.66
N LEU A 547 24.91 -0.69 3.97
CA LEU A 547 24.19 0.42 4.60
C LEU A 547 23.06 -0.04 5.56
N LEU A 548 22.32 -1.09 5.17
CA LEU A 548 21.20 -1.63 5.96
C LEU A 548 21.63 -2.26 7.30
N GLN A 549 22.92 -2.60 7.46
CA GLN A 549 23.45 -3.18 8.70
C GLN A 549 23.73 -2.13 9.80
N HIS A 550 23.56 -0.83 9.50
CA HIS A 550 24.05 0.25 10.36
C HIS A 550 23.00 1.33 10.70
N ILE A 551 21.70 1.08 10.49
CA ILE A 551 20.65 2.12 10.62
C ILE A 551 19.56 1.72 11.62
N ASP A 552 19.47 2.46 12.74
CA ASP A 552 18.47 2.29 13.80
C ASP A 552 17.29 3.31 13.74
N ASP A 553 17.24 4.19 12.72
CA ASP A 553 16.16 5.19 12.59
C ASP A 553 14.97 4.66 11.75
N PRO A 554 13.76 4.54 12.33
CA PRO A 554 12.57 4.00 11.65
C PRO A 554 12.08 4.83 10.46
N LYS A 555 12.20 6.16 10.50
CA LYS A 555 11.73 7.06 9.42
C LYS A 555 12.73 7.06 8.26
N LEU A 556 14.02 6.98 8.57
CA LEU A 556 15.06 6.80 7.56
C LEU A 556 14.96 5.40 6.93
N MET A 557 14.71 4.36 7.72
CA MET A 557 14.41 3.01 7.23
C MET A 557 13.21 3.02 6.27
N GLN A 558 12.13 3.71 6.61
CA GLN A 558 10.95 3.81 5.74
C GLN A 558 11.28 4.47 4.39
N ARG A 559 12.07 5.55 4.38
CA ARG A 559 12.52 6.22 3.15
C ARG A 559 13.51 5.38 2.35
N ILE A 560 14.41 4.67 3.03
CA ILE A 560 15.36 3.74 2.41
C ILE A 560 14.59 2.58 1.79
N PHE A 561 13.59 2.01 2.45
CA PHE A 561 12.74 0.96 1.86
C PHE A 561 12.02 1.44 0.59
N SER A 562 11.50 2.68 0.58
CA SER A 562 10.91 3.26 -0.64
C SER A 562 11.93 3.38 -1.78
N LEU A 563 13.16 3.82 -1.50
CA LEU A 563 14.24 3.90 -2.49
C LEU A 563 14.76 2.52 -2.94
N VAL A 564 14.77 1.53 -2.03
CA VAL A 564 15.14 0.14 -2.33
C VAL A 564 14.16 -0.47 -3.32
N ASN A 565 12.86 -0.25 -3.14
CA ASN A 565 11.83 -0.75 -4.06
C ASN A 565 12.01 -0.16 -5.48
N ILE A 566 12.40 1.11 -5.58
CA ILE A 566 12.69 1.76 -6.87
C ILE A 566 13.95 1.17 -7.52
N LEU A 567 14.99 0.88 -6.73
CA LEU A 567 16.24 0.30 -7.24
C LEU A 567 16.07 -1.15 -7.70
N ASP A 568 15.30 -1.96 -6.97
CA ASP A 568 14.99 -3.34 -7.35
C ASP A 568 14.16 -3.39 -8.65
N ASP A 569 13.22 -2.44 -8.83
CA ASP A 569 12.49 -2.27 -10.09
C ASP A 569 13.43 -1.93 -11.26
N ILE A 570 14.41 -1.04 -11.06
CA ILE A 570 15.39 -0.67 -12.10
C ILE A 570 16.31 -1.84 -12.46
N ILE A 571 16.84 -2.55 -11.46
CA ILE A 571 17.72 -3.72 -11.67
C ILE A 571 16.97 -4.84 -12.40
N TYR A 572 15.71 -5.07 -12.04
CA TYR A 572 14.86 -6.06 -12.69
C TYR A 572 14.60 -5.72 -14.17
N VAL A 573 14.33 -4.45 -14.49
CA VAL A 573 14.14 -3.98 -15.87
C VAL A 573 15.41 -4.11 -16.72
N LEU A 574 16.59 -3.94 -16.12
CA LEU A 574 17.86 -4.00 -16.85
C LEU A 574 18.41 -5.43 -17.01
N ASN A 575 18.04 -6.36 -16.11
CA ASN A 575 18.41 -7.77 -16.21
C ASN A 575 17.59 -8.56 -17.23
N ASN A 576 16.35 -8.14 -17.48
CA ASN A 576 15.50 -8.68 -18.53
C ASN A 576 15.64 -7.88 -19.84
#